data_AF-A0A378PHN7-F1
#
_entry.id   AF-A0A378PHN7-F1
#
_cell.length_a   1.000
_cell.length_b   1.000
_cell.length_c   1.000
_cell.angle_alpha   90.00
_cell.angle_beta   90.00
_cell.angle_gamma   90.00
#
_symmetry.space_group_name_H-M   'P 1'
#
loop_
_entity.id
_entity.type
_entity.pdbx_description
1 polymer ?
#
loop_
_entity_poly.entity_id
_entity_poly.type
_entity_poly.pdbx_seq_one_letter_code
_entity_poly.pdbx_strand_id
1 'polypeptide(L)'
;MSELSWDKVKTDIALVNKRLYEVLETIDGIQNMLFTVLEYQYGQIIADENHFYLPNTGGKLSSVPFSMVLEKNLEMFIEFKGKSSTHQVYREGDFLSVSSLYNTSNTHHPTDILQISSGARNTFLLCPVADARPHASLEKYFKADIPVPDDLGNHYLTFKSLCDAANCSWRSKLLVFPSEIVTLIKENKLPTLLSLVMEFDSNQTGYYANLPFYNYLMAYIRANSPEISQNEFTNNAISQLITIGTGQVPGYGLAVGDDLLPLDFIVEVYRDIYKSKYTPFVMEPVHFDKNKNNPVFYSILKEEMAFKPTSFSNKPQRCELIYDTYLQYADHIKKLGHFKSTPFYESATNLDLTLFHEKNNQVTNNLFKLPRETIFSYDSRFLEVTDKLGYSVDQFPSKTTFLVGCFGIKYNENKDAVMH
;
A
#
# COMPACT_ATOMS: atom_id res chain seq x y z
N MET A 1 -21.86 9.44 11.30
CA MET A 1 -22.55 9.74 10.04
C MET A 1 -23.20 11.10 10.20
N SER A 2 -22.88 12.02 9.31
CA SER A 2 -23.36 13.40 9.37
C SER A 2 -23.79 13.84 7.97
N GLU A 3 -25.01 14.33 7.82
CA GLU A 3 -25.45 15.01 6.61
C GLU A 3 -25.09 16.49 6.70
N LEU A 4 -24.37 16.99 5.70
CA LEU A 4 -23.75 18.31 5.70
C LEU A 4 -24.11 19.06 4.42
N SER A 5 -24.37 20.36 4.55
CA SER A 5 -24.54 21.24 3.40
C SER A 5 -23.21 21.48 2.68
N TRP A 6 -23.28 21.95 1.44
CA TRP A 6 -22.10 22.35 0.66
C TRP A 6 -21.15 23.28 1.44
N ASP A 7 -21.68 24.32 2.09
CA ASP A 7 -20.90 25.26 2.89
C ASP A 7 -20.08 24.62 4.02
N LYS A 8 -20.50 23.44 4.49
CA LYS A 8 -19.79 22.70 5.55
C LYS A 8 -18.70 21.78 5.03
N VAL A 9 -18.78 21.33 3.78
CA VAL A 9 -17.82 20.35 3.21
C VAL A 9 -16.86 20.97 2.19
N LYS A 10 -17.19 22.12 1.60
CA LYS A 10 -16.43 22.69 0.49
C LYS A 10 -14.98 23.00 0.81
N THR A 11 -14.69 23.42 2.04
CA THR A 11 -13.31 23.70 2.49
C THR A 11 -12.49 22.43 2.61
N ASP A 12 -13.08 21.36 3.15
CA ASP A 12 -12.41 20.07 3.29
C ASP A 12 -12.15 19.45 1.90
N ILE A 13 -13.11 19.55 0.98
CA ILE A 13 -12.93 19.11 -0.41
C ILE A 13 -11.83 19.91 -1.10
N ALA A 14 -11.80 21.23 -0.93
CA ALA A 14 -10.77 22.08 -1.54
C ALA A 14 -9.36 21.79 -1.02
N LEU A 15 -9.24 21.37 0.25
CA LEU A 15 -7.97 21.01 0.87
C LEU A 15 -7.36 19.76 0.22
N VAL A 16 -8.19 18.73 -0.03
CA VAL A 16 -7.71 17.43 -0.53
C VAL A 16 -7.78 17.30 -2.05
N ASN A 17 -8.70 18.02 -2.70
CA ASN A 17 -8.90 17.98 -4.14
C ASN A 17 -9.44 19.31 -4.68
N LYS A 18 -8.54 20.28 -4.82
CA LYS A 18 -8.86 21.63 -5.32
C LYS A 18 -9.55 21.63 -6.69
N ARG A 19 -9.10 20.78 -7.62
CA ARG A 19 -9.68 20.71 -8.98
C ARG A 19 -11.12 20.21 -8.93
N LEU A 20 -11.42 19.21 -8.09
CA LEU A 20 -12.79 18.77 -7.86
C LEU A 20 -13.64 19.90 -7.25
N TYR A 21 -13.14 20.58 -6.22
CA TYR A 21 -13.85 21.71 -5.60
C TYR A 21 -14.24 22.78 -6.65
N GLU A 22 -13.29 23.18 -7.50
CA GLU A 22 -13.53 24.17 -8.56
C GLU A 22 -14.63 23.72 -9.54
N VAL A 23 -14.68 22.43 -9.88
CA VAL A 23 -15.74 21.88 -10.73
C VAL A 23 -17.09 21.84 -10.01
N LEU A 24 -17.12 21.41 -8.74
CA LEU A 24 -18.34 21.32 -7.95
C LEU A 24 -18.98 22.70 -7.72
N GLU A 25 -18.18 23.75 -7.50
CA GLU A 25 -18.67 25.15 -7.37
C GLU A 25 -19.48 25.62 -8.59
N THR A 26 -19.28 25.02 -9.77
CA THR A 26 -20.01 25.39 -11.00
C THR A 26 -21.36 24.69 -11.16
N ILE A 27 -21.72 23.77 -10.26
CA ILE A 27 -22.95 22.99 -10.37
C ILE A 27 -24.13 23.80 -9.85
N ASP A 28 -25.09 24.07 -10.74
CA ASP A 28 -26.34 24.76 -10.38
C ASP A 28 -27.07 24.02 -9.26
N GLY A 29 -27.40 24.74 -8.20
CA GLY A 29 -28.15 24.22 -7.06
C GLY A 29 -27.35 23.38 -6.07
N ILE A 30 -26.01 23.28 -6.19
CA ILE A 30 -25.17 22.52 -5.25
C ILE A 30 -25.35 22.94 -3.79
N GLN A 31 -25.66 24.22 -3.55
CA GLN A 31 -25.94 24.76 -2.21
C GLN A 31 -27.14 24.11 -1.51
N ASN A 32 -28.06 23.53 -2.29
CA ASN A 32 -29.26 22.86 -1.79
C ASN A 32 -29.06 21.35 -1.61
N MET A 33 -27.89 20.81 -2.00
CA MET A 33 -27.59 19.38 -1.91
C MET A 33 -26.95 19.05 -0.56
N LEU A 34 -27.22 17.82 -0.07
CA LEU A 34 -26.64 17.30 1.16
C LEU A 34 -25.61 16.22 0.86
N PHE A 35 -24.43 16.39 1.42
CA PHE A 35 -23.34 15.43 1.40
C PHE A 35 -23.36 14.61 2.67
N THR A 36 -23.00 13.33 2.60
CA THR A 36 -22.87 12.49 3.79
C THR A 36 -21.42 12.26 4.12
N VAL A 37 -20.99 12.59 5.35
CA VAL A 37 -19.67 12.24 5.87
C VAL A 37 -19.79 11.04 6.81
N LEU A 38 -19.04 10.00 6.48
CA LEU A 38 -18.95 8.75 7.22
C LEU A 38 -17.59 8.68 7.90
N GLU A 39 -17.59 8.35 9.18
CA GLU A 39 -16.36 8.24 9.99
C GLU A 39 -16.21 6.82 10.48
N TYR A 40 -15.05 6.22 10.25
CA TYR A 40 -14.75 4.84 10.61
C TYR A 40 -13.57 4.78 11.57
N GLN A 41 -13.64 3.90 12.55
CA GLN A 41 -12.52 3.60 13.44
C GLN A 41 -11.47 2.74 12.73
N TYR A 42 -10.23 2.80 13.22
CA TYR A 42 -9.14 1.98 12.69
C TYR A 42 -9.52 0.50 12.63
N GLY A 43 -9.34 -0.11 11.45
CA GLY A 43 -9.64 -1.51 11.20
C GLY A 43 -11.12 -1.85 11.09
N GLN A 44 -12.02 -0.87 10.99
CA GLN A 44 -13.40 -1.15 10.59
C GLN A 44 -13.45 -1.49 9.09
N ILE A 45 -14.15 -2.57 8.75
CA ILE A 45 -14.46 -2.92 7.36
C ILE A 45 -15.54 -1.95 6.86
N ILE A 46 -15.20 -1.23 5.80
CA ILE A 46 -16.06 -0.26 5.12
C ILE A 46 -16.90 -0.98 4.07
N ALA A 47 -16.30 -1.90 3.31
CA ALA A 47 -16.98 -2.69 2.30
C ALA A 47 -16.38 -4.08 2.18
N ASP A 48 -17.22 -5.07 1.87
CA ASP A 48 -16.83 -6.42 1.49
C ASP A 48 -17.61 -6.88 0.25
N GLU A 49 -17.52 -8.18 -0.04
CA GLU A 49 -18.19 -8.84 -1.15
C GLU A 49 -19.72 -8.64 -1.21
N ASN A 50 -20.36 -8.42 -0.06
CA ASN A 50 -21.80 -8.42 0.07
C ASN A 50 -22.34 -7.02 0.34
N HIS A 51 -21.60 -6.21 1.10
CA HIS A 51 -22.14 -4.98 1.66
C HIS A 51 -21.13 -3.85 1.76
N PHE A 52 -21.66 -2.63 1.65
CA PHE A 52 -21.07 -1.43 2.21
C PHE A 52 -21.67 -1.18 3.61
N TYR A 53 -20.82 -1.03 4.61
CA TYR A 53 -21.21 -0.93 6.02
C TYR A 53 -21.31 0.53 6.46
N LEU A 54 -22.48 0.94 6.95
CA LEU A 54 -22.66 2.27 7.53
C LEU A 54 -22.11 2.28 8.97
N PRO A 55 -21.28 3.28 9.34
CA PRO A 55 -20.65 3.32 10.65
C PRO A 55 -21.71 3.57 11.74
N ASN A 56 -21.52 2.94 12.90
CA ASN A 56 -22.29 3.13 14.15
C ASN A 56 -23.80 2.80 14.12
N THR A 57 -24.41 2.58 12.96
CA THR A 57 -25.85 2.25 12.84
C THR A 57 -26.12 0.77 12.59
N GLY A 58 -25.10 0.01 12.19
CA GLY A 58 -25.24 -1.38 11.73
C GLY A 58 -25.96 -1.52 10.38
N GLY A 59 -26.29 -0.40 9.73
CA GLY A 59 -26.90 -0.37 8.41
C GLY A 59 -25.95 -0.91 7.34
N LYS A 60 -26.53 -1.51 6.30
CA LYS A 60 -25.79 -2.10 5.18
C LYS A 60 -26.42 -1.67 3.86
N LEU A 61 -25.60 -1.28 2.89
CA LEU A 61 -26.01 -1.04 1.51
C LEU A 61 -25.49 -2.16 0.62
N SER A 62 -26.21 -2.48 -0.46
CA SER A 62 -25.81 -3.52 -1.42
C SER A 62 -24.64 -3.13 -2.32
N SER A 63 -24.25 -1.85 -2.33
CA SER A 63 -23.14 -1.36 -3.14
C SER A 63 -22.47 -0.16 -2.47
N VAL A 64 -21.18 0.00 -2.76
CA VAL A 64 -20.41 1.18 -2.33
C VAL A 64 -20.94 2.39 -3.11
N PRO A 65 -21.43 3.45 -2.43
CA PRO A 65 -21.89 4.65 -3.11
C PRO A 65 -20.70 5.43 -3.70
N PHE A 66 -20.95 6.26 -4.72
CA PHE A 66 -19.90 7.13 -5.26
C PHE A 66 -19.42 8.07 -4.16
N SER A 67 -18.13 7.97 -3.84
CA SER A 67 -17.56 8.58 -2.64
C SER A 67 -16.13 9.06 -2.89
N MET A 68 -15.62 9.91 -2.00
CA MET A 68 -14.23 10.37 -1.98
C MET A 68 -13.66 10.30 -0.57
N VAL A 69 -12.40 9.92 -0.44
CA VAL A 69 -11.68 9.95 0.84
C VAL A 69 -11.43 11.40 1.24
N LEU A 70 -11.85 11.80 2.45
CA LEU A 70 -11.65 13.16 2.97
C LEU A 70 -10.50 13.28 3.95
N GLU A 71 -10.31 12.27 4.80
CA GLU A 71 -9.32 12.33 5.87
C GLU A 71 -8.84 10.92 6.18
N LYS A 72 -7.52 10.77 6.26
CA LYS A 72 -6.84 9.48 6.43
C LYS A 72 -7.09 8.50 5.28
N ASN A 73 -6.26 7.49 5.21
CA ASN A 73 -6.22 6.60 4.07
C ASN A 73 -7.01 5.31 4.34
N LEU A 74 -7.50 4.72 3.25
CA LEU A 74 -8.19 3.43 3.26
C LEU A 74 -7.33 2.39 2.57
N GLU A 75 -7.45 1.14 2.98
CA GLU A 75 -6.84 0.02 2.27
C GLU A 75 -7.92 -0.81 1.59
N MET A 76 -7.78 -1.01 0.28
CA MET A 76 -8.43 -2.11 -0.42
C MET A 76 -7.47 -3.29 -0.47
N PHE A 77 -7.92 -4.43 0.00
CA PHE A 77 -7.12 -5.65 0.07
C PHE A 77 -7.89 -6.85 -0.46
N ILE A 78 -7.12 -7.85 -0.87
CA ILE A 78 -7.61 -9.17 -1.24
C ILE A 78 -7.35 -10.11 -0.07
N GLU A 79 -8.33 -10.92 0.31
CA GLU A 79 -8.16 -11.94 1.35
C GLU A 79 -8.46 -13.35 0.84
N PHE A 80 -7.51 -14.26 1.03
CA PHE A 80 -7.66 -15.68 0.73
C PHE A 80 -7.19 -16.53 1.91
N LYS A 81 -8.09 -17.37 2.45
CA LYS A 81 -7.78 -18.32 3.54
C LYS A 81 -7.09 -17.65 4.74
N GLY A 82 -7.55 -16.45 5.13
CA GLY A 82 -7.00 -15.68 6.25
C GLY A 82 -5.72 -14.89 5.93
N LYS A 83 -5.25 -14.92 4.68
CA LYS A 83 -4.09 -14.15 4.23
C LYS A 83 -4.54 -12.95 3.41
N SER A 84 -4.14 -11.77 3.83
CA SER A 84 -4.42 -10.52 3.13
C SER A 84 -3.23 -10.07 2.29
N SER A 85 -3.52 -9.41 1.16
CA SER A 85 -2.55 -8.66 0.36
C SER A 85 -3.18 -7.34 -0.02
N THR A 86 -2.43 -6.25 0.10
CA THR A 86 -2.92 -4.95 -0.35
C THR A 86 -3.11 -4.96 -1.86
N HIS A 87 -4.29 -4.55 -2.31
CA HIS A 87 -4.54 -4.28 -3.72
C HIS A 87 -4.29 -2.80 -4.04
N GLN A 88 -4.82 -1.90 -3.20
CA GLN A 88 -4.72 -0.46 -3.38
C GLN A 88 -4.78 0.25 -2.03
N VAL A 89 -4.03 1.33 -1.89
CA VAL A 89 -4.22 2.35 -0.85
C VAL A 89 -4.94 3.54 -1.46
N TYR A 90 -6.11 3.89 -0.91
CA TYR A 90 -6.82 5.12 -1.26
C TYR A 90 -6.39 6.25 -0.35
N ARG A 91 -5.94 7.35 -0.95
CA ARG A 91 -5.49 8.56 -0.26
C ARG A 91 -6.58 9.63 -0.24
N GLU A 92 -6.41 10.62 0.61
CA GLU A 92 -7.25 11.82 0.60
C GLU A 92 -7.39 12.40 -0.83
N GLY A 93 -8.64 12.66 -1.23
CA GLY A 93 -8.97 13.12 -2.58
C GLY A 93 -9.26 12.02 -3.60
N ASP A 94 -8.95 10.75 -3.30
CA ASP A 94 -9.23 9.61 -4.17
C ASP A 94 -10.71 9.22 -4.18
N PHE A 95 -11.22 8.79 -5.33
CA PHE A 95 -12.60 8.34 -5.49
C PHE A 95 -12.78 6.84 -5.29
N LEU A 96 -13.94 6.46 -4.76
CA LEU A 96 -14.43 5.09 -4.64
C LEU A 96 -15.66 4.88 -5.54
N SER A 97 -15.86 3.65 -6.01
CA SER A 97 -17.03 3.23 -6.79
C SER A 97 -17.21 3.98 -8.12
N VAL A 98 -16.11 4.40 -8.75
CA VAL A 98 -16.12 5.19 -10.00
C VAL A 98 -16.78 4.43 -11.15
N SER A 99 -16.48 3.13 -11.30
CA SER A 99 -17.05 2.28 -12.34
C SER A 99 -18.58 2.20 -12.32
N SER A 100 -19.22 2.40 -11.15
CA SER A 100 -20.68 2.43 -11.01
C SER A 100 -21.36 3.61 -11.74
N LEU A 101 -20.58 4.60 -12.16
CA LEU A 101 -21.06 5.79 -12.86
C LEU A 101 -21.29 5.54 -14.35
N TYR A 102 -20.60 4.59 -14.97
CA TYR A 102 -20.68 4.35 -16.43
C TYR A 102 -20.78 2.87 -16.84
N ASN A 103 -20.49 1.91 -15.96
CA ASN A 103 -20.69 0.48 -16.26
C ASN A 103 -22.03 -0.01 -15.68
N THR A 104 -22.98 -0.28 -16.56
CA THR A 104 -24.30 -0.85 -16.19
C THR A 104 -24.26 -2.36 -15.94
N SER A 105 -23.22 -3.07 -16.40
CA SER A 105 -23.02 -4.50 -16.16
C SER A 105 -21.56 -4.79 -15.82
N ASN A 106 -21.22 -4.75 -14.54
CA ASN A 106 -19.85 -4.93 -14.07
C ASN A 106 -19.49 -6.41 -13.81
N THR A 107 -19.73 -7.29 -14.79
CA THR A 107 -19.66 -8.76 -14.63
C THR A 107 -18.24 -9.32 -14.46
N HIS A 108 -17.21 -8.49 -14.54
CA HIS A 108 -15.80 -8.91 -14.50
C HIS A 108 -15.08 -8.48 -13.22
N HIS A 109 -15.77 -7.81 -12.29
CA HIS A 109 -15.16 -7.44 -11.00
C HIS A 109 -15.19 -8.62 -10.03
N PRO A 110 -14.05 -9.05 -9.48
CA PRO A 110 -13.99 -10.13 -8.49
C PRO A 110 -14.38 -9.59 -7.10
N THR A 111 -15.66 -9.23 -6.94
CA THR A 111 -16.16 -8.60 -5.72
C THR A 111 -16.08 -9.54 -4.51
N ASP A 112 -16.08 -10.86 -4.73
CA ASP A 112 -16.07 -11.93 -3.73
C ASP A 112 -14.78 -12.04 -2.90
N ILE A 113 -13.73 -11.31 -3.26
CA ILE A 113 -12.43 -11.39 -2.58
C ILE A 113 -11.88 -10.03 -2.18
N LEU A 114 -12.55 -8.95 -2.60
CA LEU A 114 -12.11 -7.57 -2.38
C LEU A 114 -12.82 -6.98 -1.16
N GLN A 115 -12.03 -6.40 -0.27
CA GLN A 115 -12.53 -5.69 0.90
C GLN A 115 -11.85 -4.33 1.04
N ILE A 116 -12.54 -3.39 1.69
CA ILE A 116 -12.02 -2.06 2.02
C ILE A 116 -12.07 -1.87 3.52
N SER A 117 -10.95 -1.50 4.13
CA SER A 117 -10.85 -1.14 5.54
C SER A 117 -10.51 0.33 5.76
N SER A 118 -10.97 0.86 6.90
CA SER A 118 -10.49 2.12 7.48
C SER A 118 -9.08 1.93 8.03
N GLY A 119 -8.11 2.60 7.40
CA GLY A 119 -6.69 2.31 7.63
C GLY A 119 -6.25 0.98 7.02
N ALA A 120 -5.01 0.58 7.32
CA ALA A 120 -4.37 -0.58 6.71
C ALA A 120 -4.44 -1.86 7.56
N ARG A 121 -4.96 -2.92 6.92
CA ARG A 121 -4.92 -4.34 7.26
C ARG A 121 -3.51 -4.95 7.18
N ASN A 122 -2.66 -4.45 6.29
CA ASN A 122 -1.32 -5.01 6.03
C ASN A 122 -0.18 -4.24 6.73
N THR A 123 -0.39 -3.80 7.96
CA THR A 123 0.63 -3.14 8.79
C THR A 123 1.29 -4.10 9.78
N PHE A 124 2.58 -3.91 10.06
CA PHE A 124 3.33 -4.81 10.97
C PHE A 124 4.56 -4.15 11.58
N LEU A 125 5.00 -4.65 12.72
CA LEU A 125 6.25 -4.23 13.36
C LEU A 125 7.43 -5.01 12.80
N LEU A 126 8.58 -4.34 12.67
CA LEU A 126 9.83 -5.03 12.35
C LEU A 126 10.41 -5.76 13.57
N CYS A 127 10.17 -5.28 14.79
CA CYS A 127 10.68 -5.90 15.99
C CYS A 127 9.89 -7.16 16.38
N PRO A 128 10.54 -8.15 17.04
CA PRO A 128 9.82 -9.29 17.60
C PRO A 128 8.94 -8.83 18.77
N VAL A 129 7.64 -9.15 18.69
CA VAL A 129 6.63 -8.71 19.68
C VAL A 129 5.75 -9.83 20.24
N ALA A 130 6.11 -11.10 20.00
CA ALA A 130 5.37 -12.26 20.51
C ALA A 130 5.82 -12.73 21.91
N ASP A 131 6.64 -11.97 22.64
CA ASP A 131 7.09 -12.37 23.98
C ASP A 131 5.93 -12.34 25.00
N ALA A 132 5.64 -13.49 25.60
CA ALA A 132 4.49 -13.68 26.50
C ALA A 132 4.45 -12.73 27.71
N ARG A 133 5.60 -12.39 28.32
CA ARG A 133 5.63 -11.54 29.52
C ARG A 133 5.32 -10.06 29.21
N PRO A 134 6.00 -9.40 28.24
CA PRO A 134 5.58 -8.10 27.73
C PRO A 134 4.13 -8.06 27.27
N HIS A 135 3.68 -9.10 26.56
CA HIS A 135 2.30 -9.16 26.04
C HIS A 135 1.25 -9.21 27.16
N ALA A 136 1.46 -10.02 28.20
CA ALA A 136 0.60 -10.02 29.38
C ALA A 136 0.54 -8.65 30.10
N SER A 137 1.57 -7.81 29.91
CA SER A 137 1.57 -6.43 30.44
C SER A 137 0.62 -5.52 29.64
N LEU A 138 0.50 -5.74 28.32
CA LEU A 138 -0.50 -5.05 27.49
C LEU A 138 -1.91 -5.41 27.93
N GLU A 139 -2.23 -6.70 28.02
CA GLU A 139 -3.57 -7.18 28.43
C GLU A 139 -3.96 -6.65 29.81
N LYS A 140 -3.03 -6.67 30.77
CA LYS A 140 -3.24 -6.13 32.11
C LYS A 140 -3.48 -4.63 32.10
N TYR A 141 -2.75 -3.87 31.28
CA TYR A 141 -2.89 -2.42 31.19
C TYR A 141 -4.24 -2.03 30.58
N PHE A 142 -4.58 -2.64 29.44
CA PHE A 142 -5.81 -2.34 28.70
C PHE A 142 -7.05 -3.06 29.25
N LYS A 143 -6.89 -4.02 30.15
CA LYS A 143 -7.97 -4.86 30.71
C LYS A 143 -8.79 -5.54 29.61
N ALA A 144 -8.10 -5.99 28.57
CA ALA A 144 -8.69 -6.62 27.40
C ALA A 144 -7.83 -7.81 26.98
N ASP A 145 -8.46 -8.78 26.33
CA ASP A 145 -7.77 -9.87 25.64
C ASP A 145 -7.21 -9.31 24.33
N ILE A 146 -5.89 -9.31 24.21
CA ILE A 146 -5.19 -8.75 23.04
C ILE A 146 -4.53 -9.92 22.32
N PRO A 147 -4.81 -10.18 21.05
CA PRO A 147 -4.19 -11.30 20.34
C PRO A 147 -2.67 -11.08 20.22
N VAL A 148 -1.90 -12.18 20.31
CA VAL A 148 -0.45 -12.14 20.10
C VAL A 148 -0.15 -12.14 18.60
N PRO A 149 0.70 -11.23 18.10
CA PRO A 149 1.07 -11.19 16.68
C PRO A 149 2.16 -12.22 16.34
N ASP A 150 1.76 -13.48 16.11
CA ASP A 150 2.69 -14.58 15.83
C ASP A 150 3.33 -14.55 14.43
N ASP A 151 2.74 -13.77 13.50
CA ASP A 151 3.27 -13.53 12.17
C ASP A 151 2.99 -12.08 11.72
N LEU A 152 3.57 -11.66 10.59
CA LEU A 152 3.41 -10.30 10.07
C LEU A 152 1.95 -9.95 9.74
N GLY A 153 1.12 -10.93 9.34
CA GLY A 153 -0.29 -10.71 9.00
C GLY A 153 -1.19 -10.51 10.23
N ASN A 154 -0.82 -11.05 11.39
CA ASN A 154 -1.61 -10.98 12.62
C ASN A 154 -1.39 -9.69 13.42
N HIS A 155 -0.39 -8.87 13.05
CA HIS A 155 -0.11 -7.59 13.71
C HIS A 155 -1.30 -6.65 13.69
N TYR A 156 -2.02 -6.57 12.58
CA TYR A 156 -3.23 -5.78 12.47
C TYR A 156 -4.29 -6.13 13.51
N LEU A 157 -4.55 -7.41 13.79
CA LEU A 157 -5.55 -7.81 14.79
C LEU A 157 -5.15 -7.32 16.18
N THR A 158 -3.84 -7.34 16.45
CA THR A 158 -3.27 -6.80 17.69
C THR A 158 -3.46 -5.29 17.76
N PHE A 159 -3.10 -4.55 16.71
CA PHE A 159 -3.22 -3.10 16.65
C PHE A 159 -4.67 -2.65 16.77
N LYS A 160 -5.59 -3.30 16.05
CA LYS A 160 -7.02 -3.05 16.15
C LYS A 160 -7.54 -3.29 17.57
N SER A 161 -7.19 -4.42 18.19
CA SER A 161 -7.65 -4.73 19.56
C SER A 161 -7.10 -3.73 20.59
N LEU A 162 -5.86 -3.27 20.43
CA LEU A 162 -5.28 -2.20 21.25
C LEU A 162 -6.07 -0.89 21.07
N CYS A 163 -6.42 -0.54 19.84
CA CYS A 163 -7.19 0.66 19.54
C CYS A 163 -8.61 0.61 20.10
N ASP A 164 -9.27 -0.55 19.96
CA ASP A 164 -10.61 -0.79 20.49
C ASP A 164 -10.61 -0.70 22.02
N ALA A 165 -9.62 -1.33 22.68
CA ALA A 165 -9.49 -1.31 24.15
C ALA A 165 -9.11 0.08 24.69
N ALA A 166 -8.34 0.87 23.94
CA ALA A 166 -7.97 2.23 24.30
C ALA A 166 -9.04 3.27 23.92
N ASN A 167 -10.08 2.88 23.17
CA ASN A 167 -11.01 3.79 22.52
C ASN A 167 -10.29 4.91 21.75
N CYS A 168 -9.34 4.54 20.89
CA CYS A 168 -8.54 5.48 20.10
C CYS A 168 -9.43 6.47 19.34
N SER A 169 -8.99 7.73 19.26
CA SER A 169 -9.70 8.80 18.54
C SER A 169 -9.47 8.79 17.03
N TRP A 170 -8.53 7.98 16.54
CA TRP A 170 -8.19 7.90 15.12
C TRP A 170 -9.39 7.47 14.28
N ARG A 171 -9.73 8.24 13.25
CA ARG A 171 -10.82 7.94 12.33
C ARG A 171 -10.41 8.26 10.90
N SER A 172 -10.86 7.46 9.95
CA SER A 172 -10.90 7.86 8.54
C SER A 172 -12.25 8.46 8.18
N LYS A 173 -12.27 9.40 7.23
CA LYS A 173 -13.49 10.06 6.74
C LYS A 173 -13.73 9.79 5.26
N LEU A 174 -14.94 9.40 4.94
CA LEU A 174 -15.41 9.18 3.58
C LEU A 174 -16.59 10.12 3.28
N LEU A 175 -16.47 10.93 2.24
CA LEU A 175 -17.55 11.77 1.71
C LEU A 175 -18.33 10.99 0.67
N VAL A 176 -19.61 10.78 0.90
CA VAL A 176 -20.55 10.24 -0.08
C VAL A 176 -21.21 11.40 -0.82
N PHE A 177 -21.19 11.34 -2.15
CA PHE A 177 -21.80 12.38 -2.99
C PHE A 177 -23.34 12.26 -3.01
N PRO A 178 -24.05 13.39 -3.12
CA PRO A 178 -25.49 13.40 -3.32
C PRO A 178 -25.93 12.55 -4.52
N SER A 179 -27.06 11.87 -4.40
CA SER A 179 -27.65 11.05 -5.46
C SER A 179 -27.97 11.84 -6.73
N GLU A 180 -28.24 13.14 -6.56
CA GLU A 180 -28.50 14.13 -7.59
C GLU A 180 -27.28 14.32 -8.48
N ILE A 181 -26.08 14.46 -7.88
CA ILE A 181 -24.82 14.55 -8.64
C ILE A 181 -24.60 13.28 -9.44
N VAL A 182 -24.78 12.11 -8.81
CA VAL A 182 -24.62 10.80 -9.49
C VAL A 182 -25.57 10.69 -10.68
N THR A 183 -26.83 11.11 -10.52
CA THR A 183 -27.83 11.10 -11.58
C THR A 183 -27.44 12.03 -12.73
N LEU A 184 -27.02 13.26 -12.42
CA LEU A 184 -26.58 14.23 -13.42
C LEU A 184 -25.33 13.77 -14.19
N ILE A 185 -24.39 13.07 -13.54
CA ILE A 185 -23.24 12.44 -14.21
C ILE A 185 -23.72 11.36 -15.19
N LYS A 186 -24.60 10.45 -14.75
CA LYS A 186 -25.13 9.35 -15.58
C LYS A 186 -25.94 9.84 -16.78
N GLU A 187 -26.63 10.96 -16.65
CA GLU A 187 -27.35 11.64 -17.73
C GLU A 187 -26.44 12.50 -18.63
N ASN A 188 -25.12 12.47 -18.40
CA ASN A 188 -24.12 13.27 -19.11
C ASN A 188 -24.36 14.79 -19.05
N LYS A 189 -24.96 15.28 -17.96
CA LYS A 189 -25.23 16.70 -17.72
C LYS A 189 -24.08 17.42 -17.01
N LEU A 190 -23.09 16.68 -16.51
CA LEU A 190 -21.90 17.20 -15.85
C LEU A 190 -20.61 16.70 -16.55
N PRO A 191 -20.37 17.05 -17.83
CA PRO A 191 -19.28 16.49 -18.62
C PRO A 191 -17.90 16.81 -18.04
N THR A 192 -17.70 17.99 -17.45
CA THR A 192 -16.43 18.36 -16.81
C THR A 192 -16.12 17.50 -15.59
N LEU A 193 -17.13 17.25 -14.74
CA LEU A 193 -16.98 16.38 -13.57
C LEU A 193 -16.75 14.92 -14.00
N LEU A 194 -17.52 14.45 -14.98
CA LEU A 194 -17.34 13.11 -15.54
C LEU A 194 -15.92 12.94 -16.10
N SER A 195 -15.41 13.91 -16.87
CA SER A 195 -14.05 13.87 -17.40
C SER A 195 -12.99 13.81 -16.30
N LEU A 196 -13.16 14.56 -15.21
CA LEU A 196 -12.25 14.53 -14.07
C LEU A 196 -12.25 13.16 -13.39
N VAL A 197 -13.43 12.58 -13.18
CA VAL A 197 -13.59 11.26 -12.57
C VAL A 197 -13.03 10.15 -13.47
N MET A 198 -13.23 10.24 -14.79
CA MET A 198 -12.65 9.31 -15.75
C MET A 198 -11.13 9.41 -15.84
N GLU A 199 -10.55 10.60 -15.72
CA GLU A 199 -9.10 10.79 -15.65
C GLU A 199 -8.52 10.07 -14.42
N PHE A 200 -9.19 10.20 -13.27
CA PHE A 200 -8.83 9.44 -12.07
C PHE A 200 -8.86 7.93 -12.31
N ASP A 201 -9.97 7.39 -12.84
CA ASP A 201 -10.11 5.95 -13.10
C ASP A 201 -9.08 5.43 -14.12
N SER A 202 -8.82 6.21 -15.17
CA SER A 202 -7.81 5.89 -16.18
C SER A 202 -6.40 5.82 -15.59
N ASN A 203 -6.06 6.72 -14.65
CA ASN A 203 -4.76 6.70 -13.98
C ASN A 203 -4.61 5.46 -13.07
N GLN A 204 -5.70 4.97 -12.48
CA GLN A 204 -5.70 3.77 -11.62
C GLN A 204 -5.70 2.46 -12.44
N THR A 205 -6.37 2.43 -13.59
CA THR A 205 -6.57 1.20 -14.38
C THR A 205 -5.65 1.10 -15.59
N GLY A 206 -4.99 2.19 -15.99
CA GLY A 206 -4.22 2.30 -17.22
C GLY A 206 -3.08 1.28 -17.32
N TYR A 207 -2.41 0.94 -16.22
CA TYR A 207 -1.39 -0.11 -16.23
C TYR A 207 -2.00 -1.48 -16.53
N TYR A 208 -3.10 -1.85 -15.86
CA TYR A 208 -3.77 -3.13 -16.05
C TYR A 208 -4.34 -3.29 -17.46
N ALA A 209 -4.86 -2.21 -18.05
CA ALA A 209 -5.31 -2.19 -19.43
C ALA A 209 -4.19 -2.51 -20.43
N ASN A 210 -2.93 -2.21 -20.08
CA ASN A 210 -1.75 -2.44 -20.92
C ASN A 210 -0.92 -3.66 -20.51
N LEU A 211 -1.27 -4.33 -19.40
CA LEU A 211 -0.55 -5.48 -18.85
C LEU A 211 -0.34 -6.63 -19.87
N PRO A 212 -1.29 -6.96 -20.77
CA PRO A 212 -1.05 -7.99 -21.78
C PRO A 212 0.14 -7.70 -22.70
N PHE A 213 0.39 -6.43 -23.05
CA PHE A 213 1.53 -6.04 -23.89
C PHE A 213 2.85 -6.16 -23.16
N TYR A 214 2.89 -5.77 -21.89
CA TYR A 214 4.06 -5.92 -21.03
C TYR A 214 4.40 -7.41 -20.81
N ASN A 215 3.38 -8.23 -20.54
CA ASN A 215 3.54 -9.68 -20.40
C ASN A 215 4.06 -10.32 -21.68
N TYR A 216 3.57 -9.90 -22.84
CA TYR A 216 4.07 -10.39 -24.13
C TYR A 216 5.55 -10.06 -24.33
N LEU A 217 5.98 -8.83 -24.04
CA LEU A 217 7.38 -8.44 -24.13
C LEU A 217 8.27 -9.28 -23.19
N MET A 218 7.86 -9.43 -21.92
CA MET A 218 8.60 -10.22 -20.94
C MET A 218 8.70 -11.69 -21.35
N ALA A 219 7.62 -12.25 -21.90
CA ALA A 219 7.58 -13.62 -22.43
C ALA A 219 8.46 -13.78 -23.68
N TYR A 220 8.44 -12.81 -24.59
CA TYR A 220 9.29 -12.79 -25.79
C TYR A 220 10.78 -12.80 -25.41
N ILE A 221 11.19 -11.92 -24.49
CA ILE A 221 12.58 -11.87 -24.01
C ILE A 221 12.97 -13.22 -23.39
N ARG A 222 12.12 -13.78 -22.52
CA ARG A 222 12.35 -15.08 -21.86
C ARG A 222 12.49 -16.24 -22.85
N ALA A 223 11.72 -16.23 -23.93
CA ALA A 223 11.73 -17.29 -24.93
C ALA A 223 12.96 -17.23 -25.86
N ASN A 224 13.56 -16.05 -26.04
CA ASN A 224 14.63 -15.82 -27.00
C ASN A 224 16.01 -15.55 -26.35
N SER A 225 16.11 -15.59 -25.02
CA SER A 225 17.33 -15.25 -24.28
C SER A 225 17.66 -16.37 -23.27
N PRO A 226 18.57 -17.30 -23.60
CA PRO A 226 18.91 -18.45 -22.75
C PRO A 226 19.43 -18.09 -21.35
N GLU A 227 19.99 -16.90 -21.18
CA GLU A 227 20.49 -16.37 -19.91
C GLU A 227 19.38 -15.98 -18.93
N ILE A 228 18.19 -15.66 -19.43
CA ILE A 228 17.04 -15.30 -18.60
C ILE A 228 16.54 -16.55 -17.87
N SER A 229 16.46 -16.44 -16.54
CA SER A 229 15.95 -17.51 -15.69
C SER A 229 14.57 -17.99 -16.14
N GLN A 230 14.43 -19.30 -16.38
CA GLN A 230 13.14 -19.95 -16.67
C GLN A 230 12.33 -20.25 -15.39
N ASN A 231 12.87 -19.93 -14.21
CA ASN A 231 12.18 -20.15 -12.94
C ASN A 231 10.96 -19.21 -12.81
N GLU A 232 9.77 -19.79 -12.70
CA GLU A 232 8.51 -19.03 -12.63
C GLU A 232 8.46 -18.07 -11.44
N PHE A 233 8.90 -18.51 -10.26
CA PHE A 233 8.95 -17.67 -9.06
C PHE A 233 9.84 -16.44 -9.26
N THR A 234 11.03 -16.63 -9.83
CA THR A 234 11.95 -15.52 -10.16
C THR A 234 11.27 -14.51 -11.09
N ASN A 235 10.61 -14.98 -12.15
CA ASN A 235 9.94 -14.10 -13.09
C ASN A 235 8.76 -13.35 -12.47
N ASN A 236 7.96 -14.02 -11.62
CA ASN A 236 6.86 -13.39 -10.91
C ASN A 236 7.37 -12.33 -9.92
N ALA A 237 8.49 -12.57 -9.23
CA ALA A 237 9.12 -11.58 -8.38
C ALA A 237 9.60 -10.35 -9.17
N ILE A 238 10.17 -10.56 -10.36
CA ILE A 238 10.59 -9.46 -11.25
C ILE A 238 9.39 -8.66 -11.74
N SER A 239 8.32 -9.32 -12.19
CA SER A 239 7.07 -8.65 -12.55
C SER A 239 6.57 -7.80 -11.39
N GLN A 240 6.55 -8.34 -10.17
CA GLN A 240 6.14 -7.56 -8.98
C GLN A 240 7.06 -6.37 -8.68
N LEU A 241 8.39 -6.54 -8.76
CA LEU A 241 9.33 -5.43 -8.58
C LEU A 241 9.08 -4.31 -9.60
N ILE A 242 8.83 -4.67 -10.86
CA ILE A 242 8.52 -3.70 -11.91
C ILE A 242 7.17 -3.03 -11.64
N THR A 243 6.13 -3.78 -11.29
CA THR A 243 4.79 -3.24 -10.99
C THR A 243 4.76 -2.36 -9.73
N ILE A 244 5.59 -2.68 -8.72
CA ILE A 244 5.80 -1.79 -7.58
C ILE A 244 6.51 -0.52 -8.05
N GLY A 245 7.56 -0.65 -8.87
CA GLY A 245 8.28 0.49 -9.44
C GLY A 245 7.42 1.42 -10.30
N THR A 246 6.38 0.90 -10.96
CA THR A 246 5.44 1.75 -11.72
C THR A 246 4.49 2.53 -10.81
N GLY A 247 4.48 2.27 -9.50
CA GLY A 247 3.58 2.86 -8.53
C GLY A 247 2.15 2.30 -8.60
N GLN A 248 1.95 1.15 -9.27
CA GLN A 248 0.60 0.60 -9.53
C GLN A 248 0.16 -0.40 -8.46
N VAL A 249 1.11 -1.18 -7.93
CA VAL A 249 0.89 -2.07 -6.78
C VAL A 249 1.75 -1.58 -5.63
N PRO A 250 1.25 -1.62 -4.37
CA PRO A 250 2.05 -1.19 -3.23
C PRO A 250 3.17 -2.18 -2.91
N GLY A 251 4.28 -1.64 -2.41
CA GLY A 251 5.21 -2.38 -1.55
C GLY A 251 5.03 -1.92 -0.11
N TYR A 252 6.10 -1.97 0.68
CA TYR A 252 6.08 -1.52 2.08
C TYR A 252 6.99 -0.33 2.31
N GLY A 253 6.51 0.65 3.05
CA GLY A 253 7.29 1.81 3.51
C GLY A 253 7.35 1.83 5.03
N LEU A 254 8.32 2.57 5.57
CA LEU A 254 8.29 2.93 6.98
C LEU A 254 7.12 3.89 7.22
N ALA A 255 6.24 3.55 8.16
CA ALA A 255 5.18 4.45 8.60
C ALA A 255 5.80 5.60 9.38
N VAL A 256 5.45 6.84 8.99
CA VAL A 256 5.98 8.07 9.59
C VAL A 256 4.90 9.04 10.06
N GLY A 257 3.63 8.70 9.85
CA GLY A 257 2.49 9.50 10.28
C GLY A 257 1.25 8.65 10.51
N ASP A 258 0.21 9.28 11.06
CA ASP A 258 -1.04 8.60 11.42
C ASP A 258 -1.99 8.43 10.22
N ASP A 259 -1.50 8.23 9.00
CA ASP A 259 -2.35 8.29 7.80
C ASP A 259 -3.08 6.99 7.51
N LEU A 260 -2.41 5.84 7.69
CA LEU A 260 -2.99 4.51 7.48
C LEU A 260 -3.27 3.76 8.79
N LEU A 261 -2.74 4.24 9.91
CA LEU A 261 -2.92 3.64 11.22
C LEU A 261 -2.70 4.71 12.31
N PRO A 262 -3.15 4.50 13.55
CA PRO A 262 -2.79 5.33 14.69
C PRO A 262 -1.35 5.05 15.14
N LEU A 263 -0.38 5.40 14.30
CA LEU A 263 1.04 5.12 14.45
C LEU A 263 1.56 5.60 15.81
N ASP A 264 1.33 6.86 16.15
CA ASP A 264 1.88 7.45 17.39
C ASP A 264 1.39 6.68 18.63
N PHE A 265 0.09 6.34 18.67
CA PHE A 265 -0.45 5.49 19.73
C PHE A 265 0.22 4.10 19.75
N ILE A 266 0.34 3.43 18.60
CA ILE A 266 0.90 2.07 18.53
C ILE A 266 2.37 2.07 18.99
N VAL A 267 3.22 2.98 18.50
CA VAL A 267 4.63 3.01 18.88
C VAL A 267 4.82 3.36 20.36
N GLU A 268 3.99 4.23 20.93
CA GLU A 268 3.99 4.54 22.36
C GLU A 268 3.62 3.33 23.21
N VAL A 269 2.57 2.59 22.83
CA VAL A 269 2.16 1.35 23.52
C VAL A 269 3.32 0.35 23.55
N TYR A 270 4.00 0.14 22.42
CA TYR A 270 5.12 -0.80 22.35
C TYR A 270 6.39 -0.30 23.06
N ARG A 271 6.59 1.02 23.15
CA ARG A 271 7.71 1.61 23.91
C ARG A 271 7.46 1.57 25.41
N ASP A 272 6.30 2.02 25.87
CA ASP A 272 6.09 2.35 27.30
C ASP A 272 5.45 1.21 28.09
N ILE A 273 4.53 0.47 27.45
CA ILE A 273 3.77 -0.60 28.11
C ILE A 273 4.41 -1.96 27.81
N TYR A 274 4.61 -2.28 26.53
CA TYR A 274 5.30 -3.52 26.13
C TYR A 274 6.79 -3.48 26.51
N LYS A 275 7.42 -2.30 26.49
CA LYS A 275 8.85 -2.10 26.76
C LYS A 275 9.74 -2.87 25.79
N SER A 276 9.49 -2.68 24.50
CA SER A 276 10.29 -3.26 23.43
C SER A 276 11.78 -2.97 23.63
N LYS A 277 12.62 -3.98 23.45
CA LYS A 277 14.08 -3.81 23.47
C LYS A 277 14.59 -3.09 22.22
N TYR A 278 13.83 -3.17 21.14
CA TYR A 278 14.14 -2.64 19.82
C TYR A 278 13.24 -1.46 19.49
N THR A 279 13.71 -0.56 18.62
CA THR A 279 12.87 0.52 18.10
C THR A 279 11.63 -0.08 17.40
N PRO A 280 10.40 0.29 17.78
CA PRO A 280 9.17 -0.27 17.23
C PRO A 280 8.82 0.33 15.86
N PHE A 281 9.65 0.05 14.85
CA PHE A 281 9.37 0.48 13.48
C PHE A 281 8.16 -0.26 12.93
N VAL A 282 7.17 0.50 12.46
CA VAL A 282 5.99 -0.04 11.79
C VAL A 282 6.14 0.13 10.28
N MET A 283 5.88 -0.93 9.54
CA MET A 283 5.80 -0.92 8.08
C MET A 283 4.33 -0.87 7.66
N GLU A 284 4.05 -0.11 6.60
CA GLU A 284 2.71 0.05 6.03
C GLU A 284 2.75 -0.08 4.50
N PRO A 285 1.63 -0.45 3.85
CA PRO A 285 1.58 -0.52 2.39
C PRO A 285 1.70 0.88 1.78
N VAL A 286 2.57 1.04 0.79
CA VAL A 286 2.77 2.31 0.08
C VAL A 286 3.01 2.07 -1.41
N HIS A 287 2.43 2.91 -2.26
CA HIS A 287 2.82 2.99 -3.67
C HIS A 287 4.13 3.74 -3.83
N PHE A 288 4.98 3.23 -4.71
CA PHE A 288 6.20 3.91 -5.11
C PHE A 288 5.87 5.21 -5.85
N ASP A 289 6.54 6.30 -5.46
CA ASP A 289 6.42 7.60 -6.11
C ASP A 289 7.83 8.08 -6.46
N LYS A 290 8.16 8.02 -7.76
CA LYS A 290 9.48 8.41 -8.26
C LYS A 290 9.84 9.87 -7.96
N ASN A 291 8.86 10.76 -7.81
CA ASN A 291 9.12 12.18 -7.57
C ASN A 291 9.53 12.44 -6.11
N LYS A 292 9.04 11.60 -5.18
CA LYS A 292 9.46 11.63 -3.77
C LYS A 292 10.70 10.77 -3.54
N ASN A 293 10.82 9.69 -4.31
CA ASN A 293 11.90 8.70 -4.25
C ASN A 293 12.16 8.14 -2.84
N ASN A 294 11.13 8.12 -1.99
CA ASN A 294 11.16 7.44 -0.71
C ASN A 294 11.29 5.93 -0.97
N PRO A 295 12.23 5.23 -0.32
CA PRO A 295 12.41 3.82 -0.59
C PRO A 295 11.18 2.99 -0.22
N VAL A 296 10.90 2.02 -1.09
CA VAL A 296 9.85 1.02 -0.93
C VAL A 296 10.49 -0.36 -0.83
N PHE A 297 9.96 -1.20 0.04
CA PHE A 297 10.52 -2.49 0.39
C PHE A 297 9.62 -3.62 -0.10
N TYR A 298 10.23 -4.63 -0.69
CA TYR A 298 9.57 -5.83 -1.17
C TYR A 298 10.29 -7.08 -0.65
N SER A 299 9.61 -7.90 0.14
CA SER A 299 10.18 -9.13 0.71
C SER A 299 9.64 -10.36 0.01
N ILE A 300 10.53 -11.20 -0.52
CA ILE A 300 10.14 -12.47 -1.16
C ILE A 300 9.59 -13.50 -0.17
N LEU A 301 9.72 -13.22 1.14
CA LEU A 301 9.22 -14.07 2.20
C LEU A 301 7.82 -13.67 2.67
N LYS A 302 7.36 -12.45 2.36
CA LYS A 302 6.03 -11.99 2.75
C LYS A 302 4.97 -12.71 1.90
N GLU A 303 3.83 -13.00 2.53
CA GLU A 303 2.85 -13.98 2.07
C GLU A 303 1.98 -13.54 0.89
N GLU A 304 2.20 -12.34 0.35
CA GLU A 304 1.43 -11.74 -0.74
C GLU A 304 1.64 -12.45 -2.09
N MET A 305 2.66 -13.30 -2.19
CA MET A 305 2.84 -14.12 -3.37
C MET A 305 1.92 -15.35 -3.29
N ALA A 306 0.86 -15.36 -4.10
CA ALA A 306 0.04 -16.54 -4.38
C ALA A 306 0.88 -17.80 -4.72
N PHE A 307 2.09 -17.59 -5.21
CA PHE A 307 3.07 -18.61 -5.56
C PHE A 307 4.32 -18.55 -4.67
N LYS A 308 4.16 -18.61 -3.34
CA LYS A 308 5.30 -18.84 -2.44
C LYS A 308 5.67 -20.34 -2.43
N PRO A 309 6.92 -20.71 -2.79
CA PRO A 309 7.40 -22.09 -2.63
C PRO A 309 7.24 -22.55 -1.17
N THR A 310 6.82 -23.80 -0.97
CA THR A 310 6.65 -24.41 0.37
C THR A 310 7.95 -24.46 1.17
N SER A 311 9.10 -24.42 0.50
CA SER A 311 10.41 -24.22 1.11
C SER A 311 11.33 -23.42 0.19
N PHE A 312 12.14 -22.54 0.78
CA PHE A 312 13.22 -21.86 0.09
C PHE A 312 14.54 -22.52 0.48
N SER A 313 15.10 -23.36 -0.40
CA SER A 313 16.52 -23.67 -0.30
C SER A 313 17.32 -22.40 -0.63
N ASN A 314 18.22 -22.01 0.28
CA ASN A 314 19.16 -20.90 0.13
C ASN A 314 18.56 -19.55 -0.33
N LYS A 315 17.89 -18.85 0.59
CA LYS A 315 17.23 -17.54 0.33
C LYS A 315 18.16 -16.49 -0.34
N PRO A 316 19.42 -16.30 0.09
CA PRO A 316 20.34 -15.39 -0.60
C PRO A 316 20.50 -15.67 -2.09
N GLN A 317 20.77 -16.92 -2.48
CA GLN A 317 20.94 -17.30 -3.89
C GLN A 317 19.71 -16.99 -4.73
N ARG A 318 18.51 -17.07 -4.14
CA ARG A 318 17.27 -16.70 -4.83
C ARG A 318 17.15 -15.20 -5.05
N CYS A 319 17.48 -14.40 -4.04
CA CYS A 319 17.50 -12.94 -4.19
C CYS A 319 18.54 -12.49 -5.23
N GLU A 320 19.73 -13.10 -5.23
CA GLU A 320 20.77 -12.87 -6.24
C GLU A 320 20.25 -13.22 -7.65
N LEU A 321 19.66 -14.42 -7.82
CA LEU A 321 19.09 -14.82 -9.11
C LEU A 321 18.02 -13.84 -9.62
N ILE A 322 17.14 -13.35 -8.74
CA ILE A 322 16.12 -12.34 -9.08
C ILE A 322 16.78 -11.03 -9.50
N TYR A 323 17.77 -10.56 -8.73
CA TYR A 323 18.49 -9.33 -9.02
C TYR A 323 19.22 -9.40 -10.37
N ASP A 324 19.97 -10.47 -10.63
CA ASP A 324 20.70 -10.65 -11.88
C ASP A 324 19.76 -10.79 -13.07
N THR A 325 18.68 -11.56 -12.92
CA THR A 325 17.67 -11.71 -13.98
C THR A 325 16.94 -10.39 -14.25
N TYR A 326 16.70 -9.55 -13.23
CA TYR A 326 16.18 -8.19 -13.42
C TYR A 326 17.13 -7.35 -14.29
N LEU A 327 18.44 -7.38 -14.01
CA LEU A 327 19.42 -6.63 -14.80
C LEU A 327 19.47 -7.10 -16.26
N GLN A 328 19.36 -8.40 -16.49
CA GLN A 328 19.27 -8.97 -17.84
C GLN A 328 18.01 -8.50 -18.57
N TYR A 329 16.84 -8.52 -17.91
CA TYR A 329 15.61 -7.97 -18.47
C TYR A 329 15.77 -6.48 -18.82
N ALA A 330 16.35 -5.69 -17.92
CA ALA A 330 16.60 -4.27 -18.15
C ALA A 330 17.46 -4.02 -19.40
N ASP A 331 18.52 -4.80 -19.60
CA ASP A 331 19.40 -4.71 -20.78
C ASP A 331 18.65 -5.07 -22.08
N HIS A 332 17.89 -6.17 -22.08
CA HIS A 332 17.09 -6.58 -23.24
C HIS A 332 16.00 -5.57 -23.59
N ILE A 333 15.29 -5.04 -22.59
CA ILE A 333 14.25 -4.01 -22.78
C ILE A 333 14.86 -2.73 -23.38
N LYS A 334 16.04 -2.31 -22.90
CA LYS A 334 16.77 -1.17 -23.47
C LYS A 334 17.15 -1.38 -24.94
N LYS A 335 17.66 -2.57 -25.27
CA LYS A 335 18.07 -2.92 -26.65
C LYS A 335 16.88 -2.96 -27.61
N LEU A 336 15.75 -3.53 -27.18
CA LEU A 336 14.52 -3.57 -27.98
C LEU A 336 13.90 -2.18 -28.14
N GLY A 337 13.97 -1.34 -27.11
CA GLY A 337 13.53 0.05 -27.16
C GLY A 337 12.01 0.24 -27.29
N HIS A 338 11.21 -0.77 -26.98
CA HIS A 338 9.75 -0.68 -26.93
C HIS A 338 9.27 0.01 -25.64
N PHE A 339 8.12 0.69 -25.71
CA PHE A 339 7.43 1.29 -24.55
C PHE A 339 8.18 2.40 -23.80
N LYS A 340 9.17 3.06 -24.41
CA LYS A 340 10.01 4.10 -23.78
C LYS A 340 9.25 5.21 -23.05
N SER A 341 8.04 5.55 -23.50
CA SER A 341 7.20 6.59 -22.91
C SER A 341 6.30 6.10 -21.77
N THR A 342 6.48 4.87 -21.29
CA THR A 342 5.61 4.26 -20.29
C THR A 342 6.32 4.11 -18.93
N PRO A 343 5.58 4.20 -17.81
CA PRO A 343 6.12 3.89 -16.49
C PRO A 343 6.70 2.47 -16.38
N PHE A 344 6.18 1.53 -17.18
CA PHE A 344 6.71 0.17 -17.26
C PHE A 344 8.17 0.17 -17.74
N TYR A 345 8.49 0.84 -18.85
CA TYR A 345 9.85 0.88 -19.37
C TYR A 345 10.79 1.52 -18.37
N GLU A 346 10.39 2.65 -17.80
CA GLU A 346 11.14 3.36 -16.77
C GLU A 346 11.46 2.45 -15.57
N SER A 347 10.47 1.77 -15.02
CA SER A 347 10.64 0.85 -13.88
C SER A 347 11.45 -0.40 -14.25
N ALA A 348 11.25 -0.94 -15.45
CA ALA A 348 11.98 -2.10 -15.92
C ALA A 348 13.47 -1.81 -16.17
N THR A 349 13.88 -0.54 -16.27
CA THR A 349 15.22 -0.17 -16.73
C THR A 349 16.03 0.70 -15.75
N ASN A 350 15.34 1.43 -14.86
CA ASN A 350 15.91 2.49 -14.02
C ASN A 350 15.73 2.29 -12.51
N LEU A 351 15.15 1.17 -12.03
CA LEU A 351 15.12 0.93 -10.59
C LEU A 351 16.54 0.67 -10.07
N ASP A 352 16.81 1.21 -8.89
CA ASP A 352 17.93 0.87 -8.04
C ASP A 352 17.46 -0.10 -6.96
N LEU A 353 17.97 -1.33 -7.02
CA LEU A 353 17.58 -2.42 -6.13
C LEU A 353 18.70 -2.69 -5.12
N THR A 354 18.38 -2.57 -3.83
CA THR A 354 19.31 -2.91 -2.75
C THR A 354 18.84 -4.18 -2.04
N LEU A 355 19.68 -5.21 -1.97
CA LEU A 355 19.34 -6.46 -1.29
C LEU A 355 19.70 -6.40 0.20
N PHE A 356 18.73 -6.71 1.05
CA PHE A 356 18.90 -6.83 2.50
C PHE A 356 18.91 -8.31 2.94
N HIS A 357 19.89 -8.68 3.77
CA HIS A 357 19.96 -10.02 4.37
C HIS A 357 20.74 -10.03 5.70
N GLU A 358 20.44 -10.99 6.58
CA GLU A 358 21.03 -11.10 7.93
C GLU A 358 22.48 -11.59 7.99
N LYS A 359 22.99 -12.20 6.91
CA LYS A 359 24.34 -12.78 6.88
C LYS A 359 25.05 -12.36 5.60
N ASN A 360 26.33 -12.01 5.73
CA ASN A 360 27.25 -11.85 4.59
C ASN A 360 27.66 -13.19 3.95
N ASN A 361 26.87 -14.26 4.14
CA ASN A 361 27.34 -15.63 3.90
C ASN A 361 27.08 -16.13 2.47
N GLN A 362 28.18 -16.58 1.85
CA GLN A 362 28.27 -17.50 0.70
C GLN A 362 27.73 -17.01 -0.65
N VAL A 363 27.81 -15.71 -0.92
CA VAL A 363 27.48 -15.19 -2.25
C VAL A 363 28.67 -14.41 -2.79
N THR A 364 28.98 -14.62 -4.06
CA THR A 364 29.98 -13.84 -4.80
C THR A 364 29.48 -12.41 -4.95
N ASN A 365 30.33 -11.43 -4.62
CA ASN A 365 30.08 -9.99 -4.67
C ASN A 365 29.32 -9.43 -3.45
N ASN A 366 29.74 -8.26 -2.97
CA ASN A 366 29.19 -7.49 -1.83
C ASN A 366 27.75 -6.96 -2.07
N LEU A 367 26.90 -7.77 -2.71
CA LEU A 367 25.55 -7.48 -3.17
C LEU A 367 24.58 -7.29 -2.01
N PHE A 368 24.72 -8.13 -0.97
CA PHE A 368 23.86 -8.05 0.22
C PHE A 368 24.36 -7.00 1.19
N LYS A 369 23.41 -6.22 1.70
CA LYS A 369 23.61 -5.23 2.75
C LYS A 369 23.03 -5.74 4.06
N LEU A 370 23.78 -5.57 5.14
CA LEU A 370 23.28 -5.85 6.47
C LEU A 370 22.27 -4.75 6.86
N PRO A 371 21.02 -5.10 7.21
CA PRO A 371 19.99 -4.12 7.56
C PRO A 371 20.45 -3.08 8.57
N ARG A 372 21.03 -3.52 9.70
CA ARG A 372 21.47 -2.63 10.78
C ARG A 372 22.52 -1.60 10.35
N GLU A 373 23.36 -1.94 9.37
CA GLU A 373 24.46 -1.07 8.94
C GLU A 373 24.04 -0.09 7.84
N THR A 374 23.03 -0.46 7.05
CA THR A 374 22.71 0.25 5.79
C THR A 374 21.37 0.98 5.83
N ILE A 375 20.39 0.50 6.61
CA ILE A 375 19.02 1.02 6.49
C ILE A 375 18.88 2.50 6.87
N PHE A 376 19.65 2.98 7.86
CA PHE A 376 19.62 4.37 8.31
C PHE A 376 20.19 5.35 7.28
N SER A 377 21.18 4.93 6.48
CA SER A 377 21.70 5.74 5.37
C SER A 377 20.88 5.56 4.09
N TYR A 378 20.24 4.40 3.94
CA TYR A 378 19.34 4.12 2.83
C TYR A 378 18.01 4.88 2.97
N ASP A 379 17.48 5.01 4.18
CA ASP A 379 16.23 5.71 4.49
C ASP A 379 16.38 6.47 5.82
N SER A 380 16.58 7.79 5.74
CA SER A 380 16.83 8.66 6.91
C SER A 380 15.67 8.65 7.92
N ARG A 381 14.46 8.32 7.46
CA ARG A 381 13.26 8.26 8.30
C ARG A 381 13.41 7.23 9.43
N PHE A 382 14.20 6.17 9.23
CA PHE A 382 14.51 5.22 10.31
C PHE A 382 15.30 5.87 11.45
N LEU A 383 16.22 6.78 11.13
CA LEU A 383 16.99 7.51 12.13
C LEU A 383 16.08 8.51 12.87
N GLU A 384 15.28 9.28 12.11
CA GLU A 384 14.32 10.24 12.67
C GLU A 384 13.34 9.58 13.65
N VAL A 385 12.78 8.41 13.30
CA VAL A 385 11.89 7.65 14.20
C VAL A 385 12.66 7.11 15.42
N THR A 386 13.90 6.65 15.25
CA THR A 386 14.74 6.18 16.36
C THR A 386 14.97 7.29 17.38
N ASP A 387 15.35 8.47 16.90
CA ASP A 387 15.63 9.65 17.71
C ASP A 387 14.34 10.16 18.38
N LYS A 388 13.22 10.26 17.64
CA LYS A 388 11.90 10.65 18.17
C LYS A 388 11.48 9.76 19.34
N LEU A 389 11.75 8.46 19.25
CA LEU A 389 11.33 7.49 20.26
C LEU A 389 12.36 7.31 21.39
N GLY A 390 13.53 7.96 21.33
CA GLY A 390 14.58 7.87 22.35
C GLY A 390 15.34 6.55 22.37
N TYR A 391 15.40 5.84 21.24
CA TYR A 391 16.18 4.60 21.10
C TYR A 391 17.58 4.90 20.55
N SER A 392 18.50 3.96 20.73
CA SER A 392 19.79 3.97 20.03
C SER A 392 19.70 3.23 18.69
N VAL A 393 20.52 3.62 17.72
CA VAL A 393 20.75 2.90 16.45
C VAL A 393 21.10 1.41 16.69
N ASP A 394 21.76 1.10 17.81
CA ASP A 394 22.10 -0.28 18.19
C ASP A 394 20.88 -1.14 18.54
N GLN A 395 19.73 -0.52 18.80
CA GLN A 395 18.45 -1.16 19.07
C GLN A 395 17.62 -1.41 17.80
N PHE A 396 18.26 -1.42 16.63
CA PHE A 396 17.62 -1.85 15.39
C PHE A 396 17.25 -3.36 15.44
N PRO A 397 16.03 -3.76 15.03
CA PRO A 397 15.61 -5.16 15.00
C PRO A 397 16.21 -5.93 13.81
N SER A 398 17.51 -6.24 13.88
CA SER A 398 18.25 -6.83 12.76
C SER A 398 17.81 -8.25 12.36
N LYS A 399 17.07 -8.95 13.21
CA LYS A 399 16.60 -10.33 13.00
C LYS A 399 15.17 -10.44 12.44
N THR A 400 14.68 -9.37 11.83
CA THR A 400 13.31 -9.32 11.32
C THR A 400 13.16 -10.17 10.06
N THR A 401 12.16 -11.05 10.04
CA THR A 401 11.91 -11.95 8.91
C THR A 401 11.56 -11.20 7.62
N PHE A 402 11.05 -9.98 7.73
CA PHE A 402 10.71 -9.14 6.58
C PHE A 402 11.95 -8.72 5.79
N LEU A 403 13.00 -8.23 6.48
CA LEU A 403 14.23 -7.75 5.83
C LEU A 403 15.17 -8.87 5.37
N VAL A 404 14.88 -10.13 5.73
CA VAL A 404 15.61 -11.30 5.24
C VAL A 404 15.14 -11.63 3.83
N GLY A 405 15.92 -11.27 2.81
CA GLY A 405 15.50 -11.46 1.42
C GLY A 405 14.54 -10.36 0.97
N CYS A 406 14.88 -9.14 1.32
CA CYS A 406 14.13 -7.95 0.95
C CYS A 406 14.88 -7.14 -0.09
N PHE A 407 14.13 -6.60 -1.04
CA PHE A 407 14.58 -5.63 -2.03
C PHE A 407 14.14 -4.26 -1.54
N GLY A 408 15.09 -3.37 -1.27
CA GLY A 408 14.82 -1.93 -1.24
C GLY A 408 14.78 -1.42 -2.68
N ILE A 409 13.78 -0.59 -2.98
CA ILE A 409 13.49 -0.07 -4.31
C ILE A 409 13.60 1.45 -4.25
N LYS A 410 14.46 2.02 -5.08
CA LYS A 410 14.57 3.46 -5.37
C LYS A 410 14.61 3.71 -6.87
N TYR A 411 14.38 4.95 -7.27
CA TYR A 411 14.58 5.41 -8.63
C TYR A 411 16.04 5.85 -8.80
N ASN A 412 16.69 5.41 -9.89
CA ASN A 412 18.05 5.83 -10.22
C ASN A 412 18.04 7.08 -11.12
N GLU A 413 18.06 8.26 -10.49
CA GLU A 413 18.08 9.56 -11.18
C GLU A 413 19.28 9.74 -12.13
N ASN A 414 20.42 9.09 -11.84
CA ASN A 414 21.64 9.22 -12.63
C ASN A 414 21.63 8.43 -13.95
N LYS A 415 20.69 7.50 -14.14
CA LYS A 415 20.56 6.74 -15.40
C LYS A 415 19.85 7.53 -16.50
N ASP A 416 19.09 8.57 -16.17
CA ASP A 416 18.41 9.43 -17.16
C ASP A 416 19.35 10.47 -17.79
N ALA A 417 20.41 10.86 -17.09
CA ALA A 417 21.40 11.83 -17.58
C ALA A 417 22.25 11.34 -18.77
N VAL A 418 22.19 10.04 -19.11
CA VAL A 418 22.91 9.45 -20.27
C VAL A 418 22.01 9.36 -21.51
N MET A 419 20.74 9.80 -21.43
CA MET A 419 19.76 9.70 -22.52
C MET A 419 19.26 11.04 -23.08
N HIS A 420 20.00 12.14 -22.86
CA HIS A 420 19.78 13.41 -23.56
C HIS A 420 20.95 13.78 -24.45
#